data_AF-A0A1H0RL85-F1
#
_entry.id   AF-A0A1H0RL85-F1
#
_cell.length_a   1.000
_cell.length_b   1.000
_cell.length_c   1.000
_cell.angle_alpha   90.00
_cell.angle_beta   90.00
_cell.angle_gamma   90.00
#
_symmetry.space_group_name_H-M   'P 1'
#
loop_
_entity.id
_entity.type
_entity.pdbx_description
1 polymer ?
#
loop_
_entity_poly.entity_id
_entity_poly.type
_entity_poly.pdbx_seq_one_letter_code
_entity_poly.pdbx_strand_id
1 'polypeptide(L)'
;CNKMEVTLYQSSPNAIKKYLAPIINYDKVYRWLIMKKYIQKFPSDSLIYKRQLMQLVKKLLDQGIIPSKGIGRYYNPYAPNLRLKHLRLKGSKQIVVIDYGGFKYAHKS
;
A
#
# COMPACT_ATOMS: atom_id res chain seq x y z
N CYS A 1 8.33 -12.94 4.72
CA CYS A 1 7.85 -11.65 4.17
C CYS A 1 6.88 -11.86 3.01
N ASN A 2 7.36 -12.39 1.88
CA ASN A 2 6.58 -12.53 0.64
C ASN A 2 5.25 -13.28 0.78
N LYS A 3 5.20 -14.37 1.57
CA LYS A 3 3.95 -15.09 1.83
C LYS A 3 2.87 -14.19 2.43
N MET A 4 3.23 -13.36 3.41
CA MET A 4 2.29 -12.43 4.03
C MET A 4 1.83 -11.36 3.05
N GLU A 5 2.76 -10.83 2.24
CA GLU A 5 2.45 -9.84 1.22
C GLU A 5 1.48 -10.37 0.15
N VAL A 6 1.75 -11.58 -0.36
CA VAL A 6 0.84 -12.27 -1.29
C VAL A 6 -0.52 -12.55 -0.64
N THR A 7 -0.53 -13.08 0.58
CA THR A 7 -1.77 -13.39 1.31
C THR A 7 -2.60 -12.13 1.53
N LEU A 8 -1.97 -11.02 1.93
CA LEU A 8 -2.64 -9.74 2.14
C LEU A 8 -3.21 -9.20 0.83
N TYR A 9 -2.45 -9.23 -0.26
CA TYR A 9 -2.92 -8.77 -1.56
C TYR A 9 -4.09 -9.60 -2.10
N GLN A 10 -4.05 -10.92 -1.91
CA GLN A 10 -5.09 -11.83 -2.39
C GLN A 10 -6.39 -11.70 -1.59
N SER A 11 -6.29 -11.61 -0.27
CA SER A 11 -7.46 -11.51 0.63
C SER A 11 -8.01 -10.09 0.79
N SER A 12 -7.25 -9.05 0.43
CA SER A 12 -7.72 -7.66 0.54
C SER A 12 -8.89 -7.37 -0.41
N PRO A 13 -9.94 -6.69 0.06
CA PRO A 13 -11.06 -6.27 -0.78
C PRO A 13 -10.59 -5.27 -1.84
N ASN A 14 -11.29 -5.19 -2.97
CA ASN A 14 -10.95 -4.30 -4.10
C ASN A 14 -10.78 -2.83 -3.68
N ALA A 15 -11.53 -2.38 -2.67
CA ALA A 15 -11.44 -1.05 -2.09
C ALA A 15 -10.05 -0.74 -1.51
N ILE A 16 -9.35 -1.73 -0.96
CA ILE A 16 -7.98 -1.63 -0.44
C ILE A 16 -6.97 -2.02 -1.51
N LYS A 17 -7.22 -3.11 -2.24
CA LYS A 17 -6.31 -3.68 -3.23
C LYS A 17 -5.87 -2.68 -4.30
N LYS A 18 -6.74 -1.73 -4.67
CA LYS A 18 -6.42 -0.64 -5.61
C LYS A 18 -5.31 0.32 -5.14
N TYR A 19 -4.99 0.34 -3.85
CA TYR A 19 -3.90 1.14 -3.26
C TYR A 19 -2.63 0.31 -3.03
N LEU A 20 -2.66 -0.99 -3.27
CA LEU A 20 -1.50 -1.86 -3.17
C LEU A 20 -0.88 -2.03 -4.56
N ALA A 21 0.45 -2.07 -4.64
CA ALA A 21 1.12 -2.43 -5.88
C ALA A 21 0.69 -3.84 -6.30
N PRO A 22 0.17 -4.01 -7.53
CA PRO A 22 -0.27 -5.32 -8.00
C PRO A 22 0.88 -6.32 -8.03
N ILE A 23 0.67 -7.48 -7.42
CA ILE A 23 1.54 -8.65 -7.60
C ILE A 23 1.19 -9.27 -8.96
N ILE A 24 2.18 -9.35 -9.84
CA ILE A 24 2.10 -9.92 -11.18
C ILE A 24 2.34 -11.43 -11.11
N ASN A 25 3.35 -11.84 -10.35
CA ASN A 25 3.71 -13.25 -10.19
C ASN A 25 4.46 -13.46 -8.86
N TYR A 26 4.54 -14.69 -8.39
CA TYR A 26 5.31 -15.07 -7.20
C TYR A 26 5.70 -16.55 -7.25
N ASP A 27 6.79 -16.90 -6.58
CA ASP A 27 7.23 -18.28 -6.43
C ASP A 27 6.21 -19.11 -5.64
N LYS A 28 6.02 -20.39 -6.01
CA LYS A 28 5.05 -21.28 -5.33
C LYS A 28 5.30 -21.42 -3.83
N VAL A 29 6.56 -21.36 -3.40
CA VAL A 29 6.96 -21.39 -1.98
C VAL A 29 7.38 -20.01 -1.47
N TYR A 30 6.99 -18.94 -2.17
CA TYR A 30 7.14 -17.55 -1.77
C TYR A 30 8.59 -17.06 -1.62
N ARG A 31 9.57 -17.64 -2.33
CA ARG A 31 10.96 -17.14 -2.32
C ARG A 31 11.11 -15.77 -2.97
N TRP A 32 10.31 -15.48 -3.99
CA TRP A 32 10.29 -14.19 -4.68
C TRP A 32 8.86 -13.78 -5.06
N LEU A 33 8.67 -12.49 -5.32
CA LEU A 33 7.46 -11.94 -5.95
C LEU A 33 7.84 -10.85 -6.95
N ILE A 34 7.02 -10.67 -7.97
CA ILE A 34 7.15 -9.66 -9.01
C ILE A 34 5.94 -8.74 -8.90
N MET A 35 6.19 -7.43 -8.83
CA MET A 35 5.14 -6.42 -8.74
C MET A 35 5.19 -5.45 -9.91
N LYS A 36 4.06 -4.81 -10.18
CA LYS A 36 4.03 -3.68 -11.08
C LYS A 36 4.91 -2.54 -10.57
N LYS A 37 5.86 -2.10 -11.39
CA LYS A 37 6.75 -0.98 -11.08
C LYS A 37 6.01 0.36 -11.17
N TYR A 38 6.21 1.21 -10.17
CA TYR A 38 5.75 2.60 -10.15
C TYR A 38 6.95 3.53 -9.96
N ILE A 39 7.17 4.42 -10.92
CA ILE A 39 8.37 5.29 -10.95
C ILE A 39 8.15 6.63 -10.25
N GLN A 40 6.91 7.11 -10.18
CA GLN A 40 6.62 8.41 -9.58
C GLN A 40 6.73 8.32 -8.05
N LYS A 41 7.70 9.04 -7.48
CA LYS A 41 7.93 9.10 -6.04
C LYS A 41 6.77 9.81 -5.32
N PHE A 42 6.52 9.39 -4.08
CA PHE A 42 5.60 10.09 -3.17
C PHE A 42 6.25 11.39 -2.67
N PRO A 43 5.59 12.55 -2.79
CA PRO A 43 6.12 13.82 -2.30
C PRO A 43 5.92 13.93 -0.79
N SER A 44 6.92 13.52 -0.02
CA SER A 44 6.88 13.44 1.45
C SER A 44 6.54 14.76 2.12
N ASP A 45 6.87 15.90 1.51
CA ASP A 45 6.67 17.22 2.11
C ASP A 45 5.31 17.84 1.77
N SER A 46 4.55 17.21 0.88
CA SER A 46 3.25 17.75 0.46
C SER A 46 2.15 17.43 1.48
N LEU A 47 1.61 18.47 2.10
CA LEU A 47 0.47 18.37 3.03
C LEU A 47 -0.76 17.71 2.39
N ILE A 48 -1.01 17.95 1.10
CA ILE A 48 -2.14 17.35 0.37
C ILE A 48 -1.98 15.83 0.32
N TYR A 49 -0.79 15.33 -0.03
CA TYR A 49 -0.53 13.89 -0.10
C TYR A 49 -0.45 13.24 1.28
N LYS A 50 0.03 13.95 2.32
CA LYS A 50 -0.05 13.46 3.71
C LYS A 50 -1.50 13.28 4.16
N ARG A 51 -2.40 14.23 3.82
CA ARG A 51 -3.84 14.09 4.11
C ARG A 51 -4.48 12.92 3.35
N GLN A 52 -4.12 12.71 2.09
CA GLN A 52 -4.56 11.54 1.33
C GLN A 52 -4.05 10.23 1.94
N LEU A 53 -2.80 10.22 2.41
CA LEU A 53 -2.21 9.05 3.09
C LEU A 53 -2.92 8.78 4.42
N MET A 54 -3.26 9.81 5.20
CA MET A 54 -4.06 9.68 6.41
C MET A 54 -5.42 9.01 6.12
N GLN A 55 -6.09 9.42 5.04
CA GLN A 55 -7.36 8.79 4.62
C GLN A 55 -7.16 7.32 4.22
N LEU A 56 -6.06 6.99 3.54
CA LEU A 56 -5.72 5.60 3.22
C LEU A 56 -5.45 4.78 4.49
N VAL A 57 -4.68 5.32 5.45
CA VAL A 57 -4.42 4.67 6.74
C VAL A 57 -5.74 4.38 7.46
N LYS A 58 -6.66 5.36 7.52
CA LYS A 58 -7.99 5.15 8.10
C LYS A 58 -8.74 4.02 7.39
N LYS A 59 -8.78 4.01 6.06
CA LYS A 59 -9.42 2.94 5.28
C LYS A 59 -8.85 1.55 5.58
N LEU A 60 -7.52 1.45 5.74
CA LEU A 60 -6.87 0.19 6.09
C LEU A 60 -7.33 -0.28 7.47
N LEU A 61 -7.33 0.61 8.47
CA LEU A 61 -7.76 0.32 9.83
C LEU A 61 -9.24 -0.08 9.89
N ASP A 62 -10.11 0.61 9.14
CA ASP A 62 -11.54 0.29 9.02
C ASP A 62 -11.79 -1.10 8.42
N GLN A 63 -10.79 -1.68 7.74
CA GLN A 63 -10.82 -3.05 7.20
C GLN A 63 -10.05 -4.05 8.08
N GLY A 64 -9.65 -3.63 9.29
CA GLY A 64 -8.86 -4.46 10.21
C GLY A 64 -7.43 -4.70 9.74
N ILE A 65 -6.90 -3.88 8.83
CA ILE A 65 -5.52 -3.96 8.34
C ILE A 65 -4.69 -2.88 9.03
N ILE A 66 -3.72 -3.30 9.82
CA ILE A 66 -2.77 -2.45 10.53
C ILE A 66 -1.57 -2.20 9.62
N PRO A 67 -1.38 -0.96 9.11
CA PRO A 67 -0.23 -0.63 8.29
C PRO A 67 1.07 -0.69 9.09
N SER A 68 2.18 -0.96 8.39
CA SER A 68 3.53 -0.88 8.98
C SER A 68 3.83 0.54 9.48
N LYS A 69 4.80 0.70 10.40
CA LYS A 69 5.19 2.02 10.95
C LYS A 69 5.51 3.04 9.84
N GLY A 70 6.11 2.60 8.73
CA GLY A 70 6.46 3.45 7.60
C GLY A 70 5.25 4.03 6.85
N ILE A 71 4.08 3.38 6.91
CA ILE A 71 2.85 3.87 6.28
C ILE A 71 1.91 4.49 7.32
N GLY A 72 1.79 3.87 8.50
CA GLY A 72 0.89 4.31 9.57
C GLY A 72 1.22 5.69 10.14
N ARG A 73 2.50 6.09 10.14
CA ARG A 73 2.93 7.44 10.54
C ARG A 73 2.79 8.43 9.38
N TYR A 74 1.56 8.70 8.96
CA TYR A 74 1.26 9.51 7.76
C TYR A 74 1.83 10.95 7.80
N TYR A 75 2.17 11.49 8.97
CA TYR A 75 2.80 12.80 9.13
C TYR A 75 4.31 12.80 8.79
N ASN A 76 4.95 11.63 8.94
CA ASN A 76 6.35 11.38 8.58
C ASN A 76 6.49 9.96 7.99
N PRO A 77 5.96 9.71 6.79
CA PRO A 77 5.92 8.38 6.23
C PRO A 77 7.28 7.98 5.66
N TYR A 78 7.54 6.68 5.64
CA TYR A 78 8.65 6.10 4.91
C TYR A 78 8.33 6.11 3.42
N ALA A 79 8.63 7.24 2.77
CA ALA A 79 8.36 7.50 1.37
C ALA A 79 8.88 6.43 0.39
N PRO A 80 9.97 5.67 0.67
CA PRO A 80 10.39 4.58 -0.20
C PRO A 80 9.32 3.51 -0.42
N ASN A 81 8.38 3.30 0.52
CA ASN A 81 7.29 2.33 0.38
C ASN A 81 6.05 2.91 -0.33
N LEU A 82 6.11 4.18 -0.77
CA LEU A 82 5.00 4.90 -1.38
C LEU A 82 5.35 5.40 -2.78
N ARG A 83 4.43 5.22 -3.71
CA ARG A 83 4.51 5.76 -5.08
C ARG A 83 3.21 6.39 -5.49
N LEU A 84 3.23 7.08 -6.63
CA LEU A 84 2.03 7.64 -7.25
C LEU A 84 1.71 6.93 -8.57
N LYS A 85 0.42 6.77 -8.84
CA LYS A 85 -0.14 6.29 -10.10
C LYS A 85 -1.00 7.37 -10.71
N HIS A 86 -0.82 7.65 -12.00
CA HIS A 86 -1.72 8.53 -12.75
C HIS A 86 -3.08 7.86 -12.97
N LEU A 87 -4.16 8.58 -12.67
CA LEU A 87 -5.51 8.18 -13.02
C LEU A 87 -5.88 8.87 -14.34
N ARG A 88 -5.98 8.09 -15.43
CA ARG A 88 -6.27 8.59 -16.79
C ARG A 88 -7.50 9.49 -16.86
N LEU A 89 -8.51 9.23 -16.03
CA LEU A 89 -9.83 9.87 -16.11
C LEU A 89 -9.99 11.14 -15.28
N LYS A 90 -9.02 11.55 -14.45
CA LYS A 90 -9.23 12.63 -13.48
C LYS A 90 -8.10 13.65 -13.37
N GLY A 91 -7.02 13.50 -14.14
CA GLY A 91 -5.79 14.30 -13.93
C GLY A 91 -5.12 14.11 -12.55
N SER A 92 -5.77 13.40 -11.63
CA SER A 92 -5.33 13.17 -10.26
C SER A 92 -4.37 12.00 -10.15
N LYS A 93 -3.47 12.07 -9.16
CA LYS A 93 -2.57 10.98 -8.80
C LYS A 93 -3.15 10.21 -7.61
N GLN A 94 -3.01 8.88 -7.62
CA GLN A 94 -3.39 7.99 -6.53
C GLN A 94 -2.13 7.46 -5.84
N ILE A 95 -2.15 7.39 -4.52
CA ILE A 95 -1.10 6.74 -3.72
C ILE A 95 -1.15 5.22 -3.94
N VAL A 96 0.03 4.63 -4.10
CA VAL A 96 0.24 3.18 -4.16
C VAL A 96 1.31 2.79 -3.14
N VAL A 97 1.00 1.80 -2.29
CA VAL A 97 1.95 1.18 -1.38
C VAL A 97 2.68 0.07 -2.13
N ILE A 98 4.02 0.13 -2.20
CA ILE A 98 4.83 -0.82 -2.97
C ILE A 98 5.54 -1.87 -2.11
N ASP A 99 5.52 -1.71 -0.80
CA ASP A 99 5.96 -2.73 0.16
C ASP A 99 4.95 -2.72 1.31
N TYR A 100 4.18 -3.80 1.39
CA TYR A 100 3.18 -4.03 2.40
C TYR A 100 3.39 -5.38 3.12
N GLY A 101 4.61 -5.95 3.05
CA GLY A 101 4.97 -7.16 3.78
C GLY A 101 5.00 -6.97 5.30
N GLY A 102 5.11 -5.73 5.79
CA GLY A 102 5.09 -5.38 7.21
C GLY A 102 3.70 -5.07 7.79
N PHE A 103 2.62 -5.24 7.02
CA PHE A 103 1.26 -5.00 7.49
C PHE A 103 0.76 -6.20 8.32
N LYS A 104 -0.22 -5.96 9.20
CA LYS A 104 -0.83 -7.00 10.05
C LYS A 104 -2.34 -6.95 9.97
N TYR A 105 -3.01 -8.03 10.30
CA TYR A 105 -4.44 -7.99 10.60
C TYR A 105 -4.61 -7.70 12.09
N ALA A 106 -5.53 -6.79 12.43
CA ALA A 106 -6.07 -6.75 13.78
C ALA A 106 -6.72 -8.12 13.99
N HIS A 107 -6.26 -8.88 14.98
CA HIS A 107 -6.89 -10.16 15.33
C HIS A 107 -8.38 -9.88 15.53
N LYS A 108 -9.23 -10.44 14.66
CA LYS A 108 -10.66 -10.53 14.95
C LYS A 108 -10.76 -11.46 16.16
N SER A 109 -11.15 -10.87 17.29
CA SER A 109 -11.61 -11.60 18.46
C SER A 109 -12.79 -12.48 18.07
#